data_AF-A0A8J1LN55-F1
#
_entry.id   AF-A0A8J1LN55-F1
#
_cell.length_a   1.000
_cell.length_b   1.000
_cell.length_c   1.000
_cell.angle_alpha   90.00
_cell.angle_beta   90.00
_cell.angle_gamma   90.00
#
_symmetry.space_group_name_H-M   'P 1'
#
loop_
_entity.id
_entity.type
_entity.pdbx_description
1 polymer ?
#
loop_
_entity_poly.entity_id
_entity_poly.type
_entity_poly.pdbx_seq_one_letter_code
_entity_poly.pdbx_strand_id
1 'polypeptide(L)'
;MAPEVHACFTRNVHYNYKVDVWSLGITAIEMAEYDPPHIKLRGTELSERIMNGPAPALKEDIWSNKFHRFINKCLQKDPAKRPFAKELLLNRFITYNRDEDEVQYSIAEHIQKGQLCRKHVKLTMQRVLNMD
;
A
#
# COMPACT_ATOMS: atom_id res chain seq x y z
N MET A 1 3.03 -7.05 6.79
CA MET A 1 2.97 -8.53 6.69
C MET A 1 1.56 -8.99 7.06
N ALA A 2 1.08 -10.10 6.48
CA ALA A 2 -0.23 -10.65 6.79
C ALA A 2 -0.24 -11.38 8.16
N PRO A 3 -1.38 -11.45 8.86
CA PRO A 3 -1.47 -12.05 10.20
C PRO A 3 -0.94 -13.48 10.29
N GLU A 4 -1.23 -14.31 9.28
CA GLU A 4 -0.83 -15.71 9.25
C GLU A 4 0.69 -15.90 9.07
N VAL A 5 1.39 -14.92 8.49
CA VAL A 5 2.86 -14.96 8.40
C VAL A 5 3.47 -14.78 9.79
N HIS A 6 2.88 -13.93 10.62
CA HIS A 6 3.26 -13.80 12.03
C HIS A 6 2.93 -15.07 12.83
N ALA A 7 1.79 -15.70 12.53
CA ALA A 7 1.39 -16.96 13.16
C ALA A 7 2.30 -18.14 12.77
N CYS A 8 2.90 -18.14 11.57
CA CYS A 8 3.86 -19.19 11.17
C CYS A 8 5.03 -19.29 12.16
N PHE A 9 5.53 -18.17 12.68
CA PHE A 9 6.63 -18.16 13.66
C PHE A 9 6.25 -18.80 15.01
N THR A 10 4.96 -18.93 15.31
CA THR A 10 4.48 -19.33 16.65
C THR A 10 3.62 -20.58 16.66
N ARG A 11 2.98 -20.95 15.54
CA ARG A 11 1.92 -21.98 15.48
C ARG A 11 2.02 -22.94 14.29
N ASN A 12 3.15 -22.98 13.59
CA ASN A 12 3.38 -23.87 12.44
C ASN A 12 2.29 -23.78 11.35
N VAL A 13 1.73 -22.58 11.16
CA VAL A 13 0.70 -22.29 10.15
C VAL A 13 1.36 -22.08 8.80
N HIS A 14 0.98 -22.85 7.79
CA HIS A 14 1.41 -22.61 6.42
C HIS A 14 0.64 -21.45 5.81
N TYR A 15 1.36 -20.44 5.31
CA TYR A 15 0.80 -19.38 4.50
C TYR A 15 0.85 -19.74 3.01
N ASN A 16 0.04 -19.06 2.20
CA ASN A 16 0.02 -19.22 0.75
C ASN A 16 0.05 -17.83 0.07
N TYR A 17 -0.11 -17.78 -1.25
CA TYR A 17 -0.12 -16.54 -2.04
C TYR A 17 -1.20 -15.51 -1.66
N LYS A 18 -2.18 -15.85 -0.78
CA LYS A 18 -3.16 -14.87 -0.27
C LYS A 18 -2.52 -13.84 0.68
N VAL A 19 -1.28 -14.06 1.12
CA VAL A 19 -0.49 -13.03 1.84
C VAL A 19 -0.22 -11.82 0.95
N ASP A 20 -0.08 -12.02 -0.37
CA ASP A 20 0.16 -10.92 -1.32
C ASP A 20 -1.08 -10.05 -1.50
N VAL A 21 -2.28 -10.65 -1.41
CA VAL A 21 -3.55 -9.92 -1.41
C VAL A 21 -3.66 -9.01 -0.18
N TRP A 22 -3.21 -9.47 0.99
CA TRP A 22 -3.15 -8.62 2.17
C TRP A 22 -2.15 -7.48 1.97
N SER A 23 -0.94 -7.78 1.52
CA SER A 23 0.10 -6.77 1.26
C SER A 23 -0.38 -5.72 0.24
N LEU A 24 -1.10 -6.12 -0.81
CA LEU A 24 -1.74 -5.20 -1.75
C LEU A 24 -2.71 -4.23 -1.06
N GLY A 25 -3.54 -4.72 -0.13
CA GLY A 25 -4.44 -3.88 0.65
C GLY A 25 -3.69 -2.87 1.53
N ILE A 26 -2.57 -3.28 2.13
CA ILE A 26 -1.72 -2.40 2.93
C ILE A 26 -1.05 -1.32 2.06
N THR A 27 -0.46 -1.70 0.93
CA THR A 27 0.15 -0.77 -0.03
C THR A 27 -0.88 0.21 -0.58
N ALA A 28 -2.12 -0.24 -0.82
CA ALA A 28 -3.17 0.65 -1.26
C ALA A 28 -3.58 1.68 -0.20
N ILE A 29 -3.60 1.32 1.10
CA ILE A 29 -3.76 2.32 2.17
C ILE A 29 -2.56 3.27 2.21
N GLU A 30 -1.33 2.75 2.12
CA GLU A 30 -0.11 3.57 2.13
C GLU A 30 -0.08 4.59 0.99
N MET A 31 -0.49 4.20 -0.23
CA MET A 31 -0.61 5.15 -1.34
C MET A 31 -1.67 6.23 -1.10
N ALA A 32 -2.72 5.92 -0.34
CA ALA A 32 -3.81 6.85 -0.03
C ALA A 32 -3.45 7.79 1.13
N GLU A 33 -2.77 7.29 2.15
CA GLU A 33 -2.53 8.00 3.42
C GLU A 33 -1.07 8.37 3.65
N TYR A 34 -0.21 8.14 2.65
CA TYR A 34 1.25 8.32 2.66
C TYR A 34 2.05 7.39 3.58
N ASP A 35 1.42 6.86 4.63
CA ASP A 35 2.02 5.94 5.58
C ASP A 35 1.25 4.62 5.63
N PRO A 36 1.93 3.48 5.88
CA PRO A 36 1.23 2.24 6.16
C PRO A 36 0.48 2.32 7.49
N PRO A 37 -0.57 1.50 7.68
CA PRO A 37 -1.27 1.42 8.96
C PRO A 37 -0.31 1.11 10.10
N HIS A 38 -0.51 1.79 11.24
CA HIS A 38 0.28 1.56 12.46
C HIS A 38 1.78 1.86 12.34
N ILE A 39 2.20 2.77 11.46
CA ILE A 39 3.61 3.16 11.26
C ILE A 39 4.38 3.51 12.55
N LYS A 40 3.67 3.97 13.60
CA LYS A 40 4.24 4.31 14.91
C LYS A 40 4.49 3.11 15.83
N LEU A 41 3.83 1.98 15.60
CA LEU A 41 3.99 0.77 16.42
C LEU A 41 5.23 -0.03 15.97
N ARG A 42 5.84 -0.77 16.89
CA ARG A 42 7.05 -1.58 16.62
C ARG A 42 6.98 -2.94 17.31
N GLY A 43 7.81 -3.88 16.84
CA GLY A 43 8.07 -5.17 17.52
C GLY A 43 6.81 -5.97 17.89
N THR A 44 6.70 -6.30 19.17
CA THR A 44 5.61 -7.10 19.75
C THR A 44 4.26 -6.38 19.69
N GLU A 45 4.22 -5.08 19.96
CA GLU A 45 2.99 -4.29 19.92
C GLU A 45 2.38 -4.24 18.51
N LEU A 46 3.22 -4.03 17.49
CA LEU A 46 2.78 -4.08 16.09
C LEU A 46 2.26 -5.47 15.72
N SER A 47 2.97 -6.52 16.14
CA SER A 47 2.57 -7.91 15.88
C SER A 47 1.22 -8.23 16.52
N GLU A 48 1.02 -7.82 17.78
CA GLU A 48 -0.23 -7.99 18.52
C GLU A 48 -1.38 -7.27 17.82
N ARG A 49 -1.17 -6.01 17.39
CA ARG A 49 -2.16 -5.26 16.61
C ARG A 49 -2.51 -5.96 15.29
N ILE A 50 -1.52 -6.47 14.57
CA ILE A 50 -1.71 -7.18 13.29
C ILE A 50 -2.39 -8.53 13.48
N MET A 51 -2.16 -9.26 14.58
CA MET A 51 -2.78 -10.56 14.81
C MET A 51 -4.18 -10.42 15.38
N ASN A 52 -4.33 -9.65 16.46
CA ASN A 52 -5.53 -9.67 17.30
C ASN A 52 -6.40 -8.40 17.18
N GLY A 53 -5.83 -7.30 16.67
CA GLY A 53 -6.58 -6.08 16.41
C GLY A 53 -7.53 -6.17 15.21
N PRO A 54 -8.37 -5.15 14.98
CA PRO A 54 -9.20 -5.07 13.78
C PRO A 54 -8.33 -5.03 12.51
N ALA A 55 -8.92 -5.42 11.37
CA ALA A 55 -8.28 -5.19 10.08
C ALA A 55 -8.10 -3.68 9.85
N PRO A 56 -6.97 -3.23 9.26
CA PRO A 56 -6.81 -1.84 8.89
C PRO A 56 -7.88 -1.40 7.89
N ALA A 57 -8.25 -0.13 7.95
CA ALA A 57 -9.15 0.53 7.01
C ALA A 57 -8.65 1.96 6.77
N LEU A 58 -9.14 2.58 5.70
CA LEU A 58 -8.90 4.00 5.44
C LEU A 58 -9.51 4.83 6.58
N LYS A 59 -8.76 5.82 7.07
CA LYS A 59 -9.12 6.72 8.16
C LYS A 59 -10.07 7.82 7.70
N GLU A 60 -9.86 8.30 6.48
CA GLU A 60 -10.62 9.41 5.90
C GLU A 60 -11.74 8.88 5.01
N ASP A 61 -12.90 9.54 5.05
CA ASP A 61 -14.08 9.20 4.23
C ASP A 61 -14.12 9.98 2.90
N ILE A 62 -12.99 10.59 2.53
CA ILE A 62 -12.84 11.29 1.23
C ILE A 62 -12.73 10.31 0.06
N TRP A 63 -12.45 9.04 0.35
CA TRP A 63 -12.20 8.02 -0.65
C TRP A 63 -13.49 7.39 -1.16
N SER A 64 -13.49 6.96 -2.41
CA SER A 64 -14.69 6.37 -3.00
C SER A 64 -15.13 5.10 -2.25
N ASN A 65 -16.44 4.89 -2.14
CA ASN A 65 -17.02 3.63 -1.64
C ASN A 65 -16.53 2.38 -2.37
N LYS A 66 -16.14 2.49 -3.65
CA LYS A 66 -15.53 1.39 -4.40
C LYS A 66 -14.16 1.04 -3.83
N PHE A 67 -13.36 2.06 -3.48
CA PHE A 67 -12.04 1.87 -2.91
C PHE A 67 -12.10 1.28 -1.50
N HIS A 68 -12.95 1.81 -0.60
CA HIS A 68 -13.17 1.19 0.72
C HIS A 68 -13.55 -0.29 0.62
N ARG A 69 -14.46 -0.64 -0.31
CA ARG A 69 -14.84 -2.05 -0.53
C ARG A 69 -13.69 -2.90 -1.08
N PHE A 70 -12.83 -2.34 -1.92
CA PHE A 70 -11.64 -3.03 -2.42
C PHE A 70 -10.66 -3.33 -1.28
N ILE A 71 -10.32 -2.33 -0.47
CA ILE A 71 -9.47 -2.49 0.72
C ILE A 71 -10.03 -3.53 1.68
N ASN A 72 -11.33 -3.45 1.99
CA ASN A 72 -11.98 -4.40 2.89
C ASN A 72 -11.94 -5.84 2.35
N LYS A 73 -12.04 -6.04 1.03
CA LYS A 73 -11.88 -7.38 0.42
C LYS A 73 -10.46 -7.91 0.54
N CYS A 74 -9.45 -7.06 0.39
CA CYS A 74 -8.04 -7.45 0.52
C CYS A 74 -7.68 -7.77 1.98
N LEU A 75 -8.14 -6.95 2.93
CA LEU A 75 -7.76 -6.99 4.34
C LEU A 75 -8.68 -7.87 5.19
N GLN A 76 -8.97 -9.09 4.72
CA GLN A 76 -9.65 -10.09 5.53
C GLN A 76 -8.63 -10.80 6.44
N LYS A 77 -8.85 -10.84 7.75
CA LYS A 77 -7.95 -11.54 8.69
C LYS A 77 -7.87 -13.04 8.37
N ASP A 78 -9.01 -13.65 8.09
CA ASP A 78 -9.11 -15.02 7.61
C ASP A 78 -8.65 -15.10 6.14
N PRO A 79 -7.53 -15.79 5.84
CA PRO A 79 -7.01 -15.91 4.48
C PRO A 79 -7.99 -16.59 3.52
N ALA A 80 -8.87 -17.47 4.00
CA ALA A 80 -9.85 -18.16 3.17
C ALA A 80 -10.93 -17.21 2.63
N LYS A 81 -11.18 -16.10 3.33
CA LYS A 81 -12.12 -15.04 2.90
C LYS A 81 -11.50 -14.04 1.93
N ARG A 82 -10.17 -14.07 1.74
CA ARG A 82 -9.51 -13.21 0.76
C ARG A 82 -9.78 -13.75 -0.65
N PRO A 83 -10.10 -12.89 -1.63
CA PRO A 83 -10.26 -13.29 -3.02
C PRO A 83 -8.92 -13.73 -3.65
N PHE A 84 -8.96 -14.43 -4.77
CA PHE A 84 -7.80 -14.66 -5.62
C PHE A 84 -7.43 -13.39 -6.37
N ALA A 85 -6.16 -13.23 -6.75
CA ALA A 85 -5.72 -12.07 -7.54
C ALA A 85 -6.56 -11.88 -8.81
N LYS A 86 -6.88 -12.97 -9.52
CA LYS A 86 -7.76 -12.94 -10.70
C LYS A 86 -9.15 -12.37 -10.42
N GLU A 87 -9.70 -12.57 -9.22
CA GLU A 87 -11.02 -12.05 -8.84
C GLU A 87 -10.94 -10.56 -8.46
N LEU A 88 -9.80 -10.11 -7.93
CA LEU A 88 -9.56 -8.70 -7.64
C LEU A 88 -9.47 -7.87 -8.92
N LEU A 89 -8.91 -8.42 -9.99
CA LEU A 89 -8.87 -7.76 -11.31
C LEU A 89 -10.27 -7.46 -11.87
N LEU A 90 -11.29 -8.21 -11.43
CA LEU A 90 -12.69 -8.00 -11.82
C LEU A 90 -13.43 -7.02 -10.89
N ASN A 91 -12.77 -6.51 -9.84
CA ASN A 91 -13.39 -5.58 -8.91
C ASN A 91 -13.73 -4.25 -9.62
N ARG A 92 -14.88 -3.65 -9.27
CA ARG A 92 -15.30 -2.34 -9.81
C ARG A 92 -14.31 -1.20 -9.53
N PHE A 93 -13.48 -1.31 -8.50
CA PHE A 93 -12.42 -0.33 -8.25
C PHE A 93 -11.31 -0.42 -9.31
N ILE A 94 -10.99 -1.62 -9.79
CA ILE A 94 -9.94 -1.85 -10.80
C ILE A 94 -10.48 -1.68 -12.21
N THR A 95 -11.65 -2.27 -12.50
CA THR A 95 -12.24 -2.30 -13.85
C THR A 95 -12.88 -1.00 -14.30
N TYR A 96 -13.22 -0.11 -13.35
CA TYR A 96 -13.86 1.17 -13.67
C TYR A 96 -12.85 2.30 -13.52
N ASN A 97 -11.77 2.25 -14.30
CA ASN A 97 -10.83 3.34 -14.48
C ASN A 97 -10.99 3.86 -15.91
N ARG A 98 -11.62 5.02 -16.08
CA ARG A 98 -11.90 5.58 -17.42
C ARG A 98 -10.77 6.45 -17.96
N ASP A 99 -9.80 6.76 -17.10
CA ASP A 99 -8.83 7.84 -17.32
C ASP A 99 -7.40 7.30 -17.22
N GLU A 100 -7.18 6.02 -17.56
CA GLU A 100 -5.87 5.38 -17.42
C GLU A 100 -4.77 6.15 -18.16
N ASP A 101 -5.03 6.58 -19.40
CA ASP A 101 -4.09 7.38 -20.19
C ASP A 101 -3.74 8.72 -19.51
N GLU A 102 -4.74 9.40 -18.93
CA GLU A 102 -4.55 10.66 -18.21
C GLU A 102 -3.74 10.46 -16.93
N VAL A 103 -4.03 9.40 -16.18
CA VAL A 103 -3.28 9.04 -14.98
C VAL A 103 -1.84 8.70 -15.32
N GLN A 104 -1.59 7.91 -16.37
CA GLN A 104 -0.24 7.59 -16.84
C GLN A 104 0.53 8.85 -17.24
N TYR A 105 -0.11 9.77 -17.97
CA TYR A 105 0.49 11.05 -18.33
C TYR A 105 0.86 11.88 -17.09
N SER A 106 -0.08 12.03 -16.15
CA SER A 106 0.13 12.78 -14.90
C SER A 106 1.28 12.21 -14.08
N ILE A 107 1.38 10.88 -13.96
CA ILE A 107 2.48 10.20 -13.27
C ILE A 107 3.82 10.47 -14.00
N ALA A 108 3.86 10.32 -15.33
CA ALA A 108 5.07 10.57 -16.11
C ALA A 108 5.55 12.02 -15.97
N GLU A 109 4.63 12.98 -16.01
CA GLU A 109 4.92 14.40 -15.83
C GLU A 109 5.50 14.69 -14.43
N HIS A 110 4.90 14.12 -13.37
CA HIS A 110 5.41 14.25 -12.00
C HIS A 110 6.81 13.65 -11.82
N ILE A 111 7.06 12.48 -12.41
CA ILE A 111 8.38 11.85 -12.40
C ILE A 111 9.42 12.75 -13.06
N GLN A 112 9.11 13.33 -14.21
CA GLN A 112 10.02 14.22 -14.94
C GLN A 112 10.33 15.49 -14.14
N LYS A 113 9.29 16.14 -13.56
CA LYS A 113 9.46 17.31 -12.67
C LYS A 113 10.37 16.99 -11.49
N GLY A 114 10.17 15.82 -10.85
CA GLY A 114 11.02 15.35 -9.75
C GLY A 114 12.49 15.10 -10.16
N GLN A 115 12.73 14.60 -11.38
CA GLN A 115 14.10 14.44 -11.90
C GLN A 115 14.78 15.79 -12.17
N LEU A 116 14.07 16.76 -12.74
CA LEU A 116 14.58 18.11 -12.97
C LEU A 116 14.94 18.81 -11.66
N CYS A 117 14.05 18.73 -10.66
CA CYS A 117 14.29 19.28 -9.33
C CYS A 117 15.55 18.67 -8.69
N ARG A 118 15.70 17.33 -8.74
CA ARG A 118 16.91 16.65 -8.24
C ARG A 118 18.19 17.08 -8.97
N LYS A 119 18.14 17.26 -10.29
CA LYS A 119 19.28 17.77 -11.07
C LYS A 119 19.65 19.19 -10.66
N HIS A 120 18.66 20.07 -10.48
CA HIS A 120 18.88 21.43 -10.04
C HIS A 120 19.52 21.49 -8.65
N VAL A 121 18.98 20.75 -7.67
CA VAL A 121 19.55 20.67 -6.32
C VAL A 121 21.00 20.17 -6.35
N LYS A 122 21.30 19.11 -7.12
CA LYS A 122 22.67 18.59 -7.27
C LYS A 122 23.62 19.64 -7.87
N LEU A 123 23.22 20.32 -8.93
CA LEU A 123 24.03 21.37 -9.56
C LEU A 123 24.29 22.53 -8.61
N THR A 124 23.30 22.94 -7.83
CA THR A 124 23.44 23.98 -6.81
C THR A 124 24.39 23.55 -5.69
N MET A 125 24.27 22.33 -5.17
CA MET A 125 25.19 21.82 -4.15
C MET A 125 26.62 21.71 -4.68
N GLN A 126 26.82 21.28 -5.92
CA GLN A 126 28.14 21.14 -6.53
C GLN A 126 28.80 22.50 -6.80
N ARG A 127 28.01 23.54 -7.11
CA ARG A 127 28.51 24.92 -7.21
C ARG A 127 28.97 25.46 -5.86
N VAL A 128 28.25 25.17 -4.77
CA VAL A 128 28.65 25.58 -3.41
C VAL A 128 29.94 24.87 -2.99
N LEU A 129 30.08 23.57 -3.26
CA LEU A 129 31.28 22.80 -2.90
C LEU A 129 32.54 23.16 -3.69
N ASN A 130 32.40 23.80 -4.86
CA ASN A 130 33.52 24.21 -5.71
C ASN A 130 33.90 25.69 -5.53
N MET A 131 33.34 26.38 -4.53
CA MET A 131 33.63 27.79 -4.20
C MET A 131 34.61 27.96 -3.02
N ASP A 132 35.09 26.86 -2.44
CA ASP A 132 36.21 26.79 -1.48
C ASP A 132 37.48 26.26 -2.18
#